data_AF-A0A496XU32-F1
#
_entry.id   AF-A0A496XU32-F1
#
_cell.length_a   1.000
_cell.length_b   1.000
_cell.length_c   1.000
_cell.angle_alpha   90.00
_cell.angle_beta   90.00
_cell.angle_gamma   90.00
#
_symmetry.space_group_name_H-M   'P 1'
#
loop_
_entity.id
_entity.type
_entity.pdbx_description
1 polymer ?
#
loop_
_entity_poly.entity_id
_entity_poly.type
_entity_poly.pdbx_seq_one_letter_code
_entity_poly.pdbx_strand_id
1 'polypeptide(L)'
;MKNEIMEITLISTGGTIEKKYDEIEGTLVNKESLVQNKVLDKLRTPYSNIHLRSILSKDSLNFTSEDRQLLLDTILDEFNKGRKVVVLHGTDTMSLSAHYIHDHLGGSKYPLIFTGAMKPLGFVDSDAFQNVTEALMAVTLLDPGVYISFHNKVFAVPGVEKNMEKRTFEEV
;
A
#
# COMPACT_ATOMS: atom_id res chain seq x y z
N MET A 1 -22.09 -12.84 -4.96
CA MET A 1 -20.92 -12.42 -5.76
C MET A 1 -20.46 -13.62 -6.57
N LYS A 2 -20.13 -13.46 -7.86
CA LYS A 2 -19.54 -14.55 -8.65
C LYS A 2 -18.08 -14.74 -8.21
N ASN A 3 -17.58 -15.99 -8.25
CA ASN A 3 -16.19 -16.34 -7.92
C ASN A 3 -15.22 -15.96 -9.05
N GLU A 4 -15.34 -14.74 -9.57
CA GLU A 4 -14.44 -14.22 -10.61
C GLU A 4 -13.10 -13.85 -9.99
N ILE A 5 -12.00 -14.06 -10.74
CA ILE A 5 -10.66 -13.70 -10.28
C ILE A 5 -10.56 -12.17 -10.27
N MET A 6 -10.21 -11.61 -9.11
CA MET A 6 -9.99 -10.18 -8.96
C MET A 6 -8.55 -9.81 -9.26
N GLU A 7 -8.34 -8.81 -10.09
CA GLU A 7 -7.02 -8.26 -10.39
C GLU A 7 -6.72 -7.10 -9.42
N ILE A 8 -5.67 -7.26 -8.61
CA ILE A 8 -5.26 -6.31 -7.59
C ILE A 8 -3.81 -5.91 -7.87
N THR A 9 -3.51 -4.62 -7.91
CA THR A 9 -2.15 -4.11 -7.95
C THR A 9 -1.74 -3.61 -6.58
N LEU A 10 -0.67 -4.17 -6.04
CA LEU A 10 0.00 -3.72 -4.84
C LEU A 10 1.15 -2.78 -5.26
N ILE A 11 0.94 -1.48 -5.10
CA ILE A 11 1.93 -0.46 -5.41
C ILE A 11 2.83 -0.23 -4.20
N SER A 12 4.14 -0.36 -4.37
CA SER A 12 5.13 -0.06 -3.33
C SER A 12 5.80 1.29 -3.62
N THR A 13 5.71 2.24 -2.68
CA THR A 13 6.32 3.58 -2.80
C THR A 13 7.61 3.76 -1.99
N GLY A 14 8.01 2.74 -1.24
CA GLY A 14 9.34 2.64 -0.61
C GLY A 14 9.38 2.51 0.91
N GLY A 15 10.62 2.35 1.40
CA GLY A 15 11.06 2.68 2.77
C GLY A 15 10.91 1.58 3.83
N THR A 16 11.95 0.75 4.00
CA THR A 16 12.16 -0.22 5.11
C THR A 16 11.51 -1.58 5.01
N ILE A 17 10.40 -1.72 4.27
CA ILE A 17 9.83 -3.04 3.99
C ILE A 17 10.72 -3.87 3.03
N GLU A 18 11.55 -3.24 2.19
CA GLU A 18 12.23 -3.87 1.03
C GLU A 18 13.78 -3.98 1.09
N LYS A 19 14.47 -3.60 2.18
CA LYS A 19 15.94 -3.71 2.23
C LYS A 19 16.43 -5.08 2.71
N LYS A 20 17.17 -5.80 1.84
CA LYS A 20 18.35 -6.56 2.27
C LYS A 20 19.56 -5.62 2.17
N TYR A 21 20.32 -5.51 3.26
CA TYR A 21 21.64 -4.89 3.27
C TYR A 21 22.64 -5.86 2.62
N ASP A 22 23.51 -5.37 1.74
CA ASP A 22 24.54 -6.17 1.08
C ASP A 22 25.81 -5.33 0.99
N GLU A 23 26.87 -5.74 1.69
CA GLU A 23 28.15 -5.02 1.80
C GLU A 23 29.16 -5.39 0.71
N ILE A 24 28.85 -6.34 -0.19
CA ILE A 24 29.92 -7.04 -0.93
C ILE A 24 29.83 -6.88 -2.44
N GLU A 25 28.66 -7.00 -3.08
CA GLU A 25 28.63 -7.21 -4.54
C GLU A 25 27.86 -6.12 -5.31
N GLY A 26 28.61 -5.25 -5.98
CA GLY A 26 28.11 -4.21 -6.87
C GLY A 26 27.52 -4.73 -8.19
N THR A 27 26.57 -5.67 -8.15
CA THR A 27 25.83 -6.16 -9.34
C THR A 27 24.34 -6.40 -9.06
N LEU A 28 23.49 -5.87 -9.94
CA LEU A 28 22.02 -5.98 -9.89
C LEU A 28 21.55 -7.38 -10.33
N VAL A 29 21.52 -8.33 -9.39
CA VAL A 29 20.71 -9.55 -9.52
C VAL A 29 19.28 -9.21 -9.10
N ASN A 30 18.25 -9.84 -9.71
CA ASN A 30 16.84 -9.69 -9.34
C ASN A 30 16.66 -9.82 -7.82
N LYS A 31 16.64 -8.69 -7.11
CA LYS A 31 16.40 -8.66 -5.66
C LYS A 31 14.92 -8.92 -5.45
N GLU A 32 14.58 -10.15 -5.08
CA GLU A 32 13.22 -10.52 -4.70
C GLU A 32 12.67 -9.51 -3.67
N SER A 33 11.46 -9.00 -3.90
CA SER A 33 10.85 -8.06 -2.96
C SER A 33 10.55 -8.76 -1.64
N LEU A 34 10.92 -8.13 -0.52
CA LEU A 34 10.55 -8.65 0.81
C LEU A 34 9.03 -8.74 0.97
N VAL A 35 8.25 -7.88 0.31
CA VAL A 35 6.78 -7.97 0.30
C VAL A 35 6.34 -9.29 -0.35
N GLN A 36 6.95 -9.64 -1.49
CA GLN A 36 6.68 -10.89 -2.19
C GLN A 36 6.96 -12.07 -1.25
N ASN A 37 8.19 -12.18 -0.75
CA ASN A 37 8.64 -13.38 -0.03
C ASN A 37 8.05 -13.51 1.37
N LYS A 38 7.84 -12.39 2.09
CA LYS A 38 7.39 -12.42 3.49
C LYS A 38 5.89 -12.26 3.65
N VAL A 39 5.19 -11.74 2.65
CA VAL A 39 3.72 -11.58 2.68
C VAL A 39 3.07 -12.39 1.58
N LEU A 40 3.23 -12.03 0.32
CA LEU A 40 2.42 -12.58 -0.78
C LEU A 40 2.58 -14.10 -0.94
N ASP A 41 3.80 -14.63 -0.87
CA ASP A 41 4.06 -16.07 -1.00
C ASP A 41 3.49 -16.90 0.16
N LYS A 42 3.16 -16.26 1.28
CA LYS A 42 2.52 -16.91 2.44
C LYS A 42 1.00 -16.84 2.40
N LEU A 43 0.44 -16.02 1.51
CA LEU A 43 -1.00 -15.89 1.36
C LEU A 43 -1.54 -16.93 0.38
N ARG A 44 -2.74 -17.43 0.65
CA ARG A 44 -3.48 -18.28 -0.28
C ARG A 44 -4.66 -17.49 -0.84
N THR A 45 -4.52 -17.02 -2.07
CA THR A 45 -5.49 -16.11 -2.72
C THR A 45 -6.09 -16.72 -4.00
N PRO A 46 -6.95 -17.75 -3.90
CA PRO A 46 -7.47 -18.46 -5.08
C PRO A 46 -8.39 -17.62 -5.98
N TYR A 47 -8.88 -16.49 -5.47
CA TYR A 47 -9.78 -15.57 -6.19
C TYR A 47 -9.15 -14.20 -6.42
N SER A 48 -7.83 -14.08 -6.29
CA SER A 48 -7.15 -12.80 -6.49
C SER A 48 -5.79 -13.01 -7.11
N ASN A 49 -5.55 -12.29 -8.21
CA ASN A 49 -4.25 -12.16 -8.84
C ASN A 49 -3.63 -10.85 -8.37
N ILE A 50 -2.48 -10.94 -7.68
CA ILE A 50 -1.84 -9.79 -7.06
C ILE A 50 -0.58 -9.44 -7.85
N HIS A 51 -0.56 -8.23 -8.41
CA HIS A 51 0.59 -7.68 -9.14
C HIS A 51 1.36 -6.74 -8.22
N LEU A 52 2.61 -7.06 -7.91
CA LEU A 52 3.48 -6.14 -7.19
C LEU A 52 4.12 -5.15 -8.18
N ARG A 53 3.96 -3.85 -7.93
CA ARG A 53 4.55 -2.77 -8.73
C ARG A 53 5.28 -1.79 -7.82
N SER A 54 6.61 -1.84 -7.81
CA SER A 54 7.43 -0.86 -7.09
C SER A 54 7.71 0.35 -7.98
N ILE A 55 7.30 1.54 -7.54
CA ILE A 55 7.47 2.79 -8.29
C ILE A 55 8.51 3.73 -7.68
N LEU A 56 8.77 3.60 -6.38
CA LEU A 56 9.68 4.45 -5.61
C LEU A 56 10.33 3.63 -4.49
N SER A 57 11.47 4.11 -3.97
CA SER A 57 12.12 3.57 -2.77
C SER A 57 12.54 4.70 -1.84
N LYS A 58 11.57 5.48 -1.36
CA LYS A 58 11.80 6.66 -0.51
C LYS A 58 11.23 6.46 0.90
N ASP A 59 11.83 7.14 1.87
CA ASP A 59 11.23 7.34 3.19
C ASP A 59 10.03 8.29 3.06
N SER A 60 8.93 8.02 3.77
CA SER A 60 7.72 8.86 3.73
C SER A 60 7.99 10.32 4.10
N LEU A 61 8.97 10.60 4.97
CA LEU A 61 9.35 11.97 5.34
C LEU A 61 9.97 12.75 4.18
N ASN A 62 10.48 12.05 3.16
CA ASN A 62 11.05 12.64 1.95
C ASN A 62 10.11 12.54 0.74
N PHE A 63 8.82 12.21 0.95
CA PHE A 63 7.84 12.04 -0.11
C PHE A 63 7.32 13.39 -0.63
N THR A 64 7.71 13.76 -1.84
CA THR A 64 7.44 15.10 -2.40
C THR A 64 6.09 15.19 -3.10
N SER A 65 5.71 16.39 -3.56
CA SER A 65 4.53 16.61 -4.43
C SER A 65 4.62 15.83 -5.73
N GLU A 66 5.81 15.78 -6.34
CA GLU A 66 6.07 15.07 -7.59
C GLU A 66 5.93 13.56 -7.40
N ASP A 67 6.36 13.04 -6.25
CA ASP A 67 6.17 11.63 -5.89
C ASP A 67 4.68 11.29 -5.76
N ARG A 68 3.86 12.20 -5.18
CA ARG A 68 2.40 12.04 -5.11
C ARG A 68 1.75 12.09 -6.48
N GLN A 69 2.23 12.96 -7.36
CA GLN A 69 1.75 13.01 -8.75
C GLN A 69 2.07 11.72 -9.50
N LEU A 70 3.30 11.20 -9.38
CA LEU A 70 3.68 9.91 -9.97
C LEU A 70 2.80 8.77 -9.44
N LEU A 71 2.51 8.77 -8.13
CA LEU A 71 1.61 7.80 -7.53
C LEU A 71 0.20 7.91 -8.10
N LEU A 72 -0.34 9.13 -8.25
CA LEU A 72 -1.66 9.37 -8.86
C LEU A 72 -1.72 8.82 -10.29
N ASP A 73 -0.73 9.16 -11.12
CA ASP A 73 -0.67 8.72 -12.51
C ASP A 73 -0.59 7.19 -12.59
N THR A 74 0.15 6.55 -11.69
CA THR A 74 0.24 5.10 -11.57
C THR A 74 -1.11 4.47 -11.19
N ILE A 75 -1.82 5.05 -10.22
CA ILE A 75 -3.14 4.57 -9.79
C ILE A 75 -4.14 4.66 -10.95
N LEU A 76 -4.16 5.77 -11.68
CA LEU A 76 -5.03 5.97 -12.84
C LEU A 76 -4.75 4.96 -13.95
N ASP A 77 -3.48 4.66 -14.22
CA ASP A 77 -3.06 3.62 -15.17
C ASP A 77 -3.58 2.22 -14.77
N GLU A 78 -3.48 1.85 -13.49
CA GLU A 78 -4.01 0.57 -13.01
C GLU A 78 -5.55 0.52 -13.04
N PHE A 79 -6.22 1.62 -12.71
CA PHE A 79 -7.67 1.73 -12.83
C PHE A 79 -8.15 1.62 -14.29
N ASN A 80 -7.41 2.17 -15.24
CA ASN A 80 -7.72 2.02 -16.67
C ASN A 80 -7.58 0.57 -17.17
N LYS A 81 -6.77 -0.25 -16.48
CA LYS A 81 -6.67 -1.71 -16.71
C LYS A 81 -7.76 -2.51 -15.98
N GLY A 82 -8.68 -1.83 -15.28
CA GLY A 82 -9.73 -2.46 -14.50
C GLY A 82 -9.26 -3.10 -13.19
N ARG A 83 -8.09 -2.69 -12.68
CA ARG A 83 -7.49 -3.28 -11.48
C ARG A 83 -7.83 -2.45 -10.24
N LYS A 84 -8.02 -3.14 -9.13
CA LYS A 84 -8.11 -2.52 -7.81
C LYS A 84 -6.71 -2.25 -7.26
N VAL A 85 -6.57 -1.26 -6.37
CA VAL A 85 -5.23 -0.83 -5.95
C VAL A 85 -5.08 -0.82 -4.43
N VAL A 86 -3.97 -1.39 -3.96
CA VAL A 86 -3.46 -1.23 -2.61
C VAL A 86 -2.12 -0.52 -2.69
N VAL A 87 -1.91 0.51 -1.88
CA VAL A 87 -0.66 1.28 -1.83
C VAL A 87 0.05 0.99 -0.51
N LEU A 88 1.26 0.44 -0.60
CA LEU A 88 2.20 0.35 0.52
C LEU A 88 2.97 1.67 0.61
N HIS A 89 2.75 2.38 1.71
CA HIS A 89 3.31 3.70 1.95
C HIS A 89 3.89 3.79 3.37
N GLY A 90 4.93 4.61 3.55
CA GLY A 90 5.44 4.94 4.88
C GLY A 90 4.40 5.73 5.69
N THR A 91 4.30 5.45 6.99
CA THR A 91 3.16 5.90 7.81
C THR A 91 3.17 7.40 8.10
N ASP A 92 4.33 8.05 8.12
CA ASP A 92 4.45 9.45 8.54
C ASP A 92 3.71 10.44 7.63
N THR A 93 3.67 10.17 6.33
CA THR A 93 2.99 11.03 5.34
C THR A 93 1.87 10.31 4.59
N MET A 94 1.45 9.14 5.07
CA MET A 94 0.40 8.33 4.44
C MET A 94 -0.94 9.08 4.39
N SER A 95 -1.37 9.69 5.50
CA SER A 95 -2.61 10.48 5.52
C SER A 95 -2.55 11.62 4.51
N LEU A 96 -1.45 12.37 4.47
CA LEU A 96 -1.25 13.47 3.51
C LEU A 96 -1.31 12.98 2.06
N SER A 97 -0.62 11.88 1.73
CA SER A 97 -0.68 11.29 0.38
C SER A 97 -2.08 10.79 0.05
N ALA A 98 -2.79 10.16 0.99
CA ALA A 98 -4.14 9.66 0.75
C ALA A 98 -5.14 10.81 0.48
N HIS A 99 -5.06 11.91 1.24
CA HIS A 99 -5.87 13.11 1.00
C HIS A 99 -5.56 13.75 -0.36
N TYR A 100 -4.27 13.92 -0.69
CA TYR A 100 -3.88 14.42 -2.00
C TYR A 100 -4.50 13.60 -3.13
N ILE A 101 -4.41 12.26 -3.06
CA ILE A 101 -4.95 11.38 -4.08
C ILE A 101 -6.48 11.42 -4.13
N HIS A 102 -7.15 11.45 -2.97
CA HIS A 102 -8.60 11.63 -2.90
C HIS A 102 -9.05 12.90 -3.64
N ASP A 103 -8.38 14.02 -3.39
CA ASP A 103 -8.77 15.33 -3.94
C ASP A 103 -8.52 15.42 -5.45
N HIS A 104 -7.53 14.69 -5.98
CA HIS A 104 -7.15 14.73 -7.40
C HIS A 104 -7.71 13.59 -8.24
N LEU A 105 -8.31 12.56 -7.64
CA LEU A 105 -8.94 11.45 -8.36
C LEU A 105 -10.21 11.86 -9.11
N GLY A 106 -10.91 12.91 -8.65
CA GLY A 106 -12.20 13.34 -9.24
C GLY A 106 -13.32 12.30 -9.10
N GLY A 107 -13.20 11.40 -8.12
CA GLY A 107 -14.07 10.24 -7.92
C GLY A 107 -13.41 8.92 -8.32
N SER A 108 -13.35 7.97 -7.38
CA SER A 108 -12.72 6.68 -7.63
C SER A 108 -13.67 5.68 -8.30
N LYS A 109 -13.21 4.98 -9.35
CA LYS A 109 -13.96 3.89 -10.00
C LYS A 109 -13.89 2.58 -9.22
N TYR A 110 -12.82 2.41 -8.44
CA TYR A 110 -12.51 1.21 -7.66
C TYR A 110 -12.11 1.58 -6.24
N PRO A 111 -12.17 0.67 -5.27
CA PRO A 111 -11.56 0.90 -3.97
C PRO A 111 -10.04 1.07 -4.10
N LEU A 112 -9.50 2.09 -3.42
CA LEU A 112 -8.09 2.38 -3.27
C LEU A 112 -7.73 2.32 -1.78
N ILE A 113 -6.85 1.40 -1.39
CA ILE A 113 -6.49 1.23 0.03
C ILE A 113 -5.03 1.59 0.25
N PHE A 114 -4.78 2.57 1.10
CA PHE A 114 -3.45 2.84 1.63
C PHE A 114 -3.21 1.96 2.86
N THR A 115 -2.00 1.42 2.97
CA THR A 115 -1.53 0.73 4.16
C THR A 115 -0.02 0.81 4.30
N GLY A 116 0.51 0.32 5.41
CA GLY A 116 1.93 0.33 5.70
C GLY A 116 2.20 -0.43 6.99
N ALA A 117 3.27 -0.07 7.68
CA ALA A 117 3.62 -0.69 8.95
C ALA A 117 4.32 0.31 9.87
N MET A 118 4.09 0.21 11.17
CA MET A 118 4.86 0.92 12.19
C MET A 118 6.23 0.28 12.38
N LYS A 119 6.32 -1.04 12.17
CA LYS A 119 7.57 -1.80 12.21
C LYS A 119 7.86 -2.41 10.84
N PRO A 120 9.06 -2.22 10.29
CA PRO A 120 9.42 -2.76 8.98
C PRO A 120 9.28 -4.28 8.90
N LEU A 121 8.93 -4.80 7.72
CA LEU A 121 8.73 -6.23 7.45
C LEU A 121 9.98 -7.10 7.73
N GLY A 122 11.15 -6.48 7.92
CA GLY A 122 12.38 -7.13 8.39
C GLY A 122 12.26 -7.77 9.77
N PHE A 123 11.44 -7.21 10.66
CA PHE A 123 11.34 -7.57 12.07
C PHE A 123 10.35 -8.71 12.32
N VAL A 124 10.63 -9.56 13.31
CA VAL A 124 9.78 -10.71 13.68
C VAL A 124 8.41 -10.26 14.20
N ASP A 125 8.38 -9.14 14.91
CA ASP A 125 7.21 -8.53 15.51
C ASP A 125 6.63 -7.39 14.64
N SER A 126 6.85 -7.45 13.32
CA SER A 126 6.32 -6.49 12.36
C SER A 126 4.81 -6.65 12.18
N ASP A 127 4.11 -5.51 12.18
CA ASP A 127 2.70 -5.38 11.85
C ASP A 127 2.42 -5.37 10.34
N ALA A 128 3.46 -5.36 9.49
CA ALA A 128 3.32 -5.30 8.04
C ALA A 128 2.52 -6.48 7.47
N PHE A 129 2.76 -7.71 7.95
CA PHE A 129 2.03 -8.89 7.45
C PHE A 129 0.53 -8.76 7.70
N GLN A 130 0.16 -8.32 8.90
CA GLN A 130 -1.23 -8.08 9.29
C GLN A 130 -1.84 -6.97 8.41
N ASN A 131 -1.24 -5.78 8.40
CA ASN A 131 -1.81 -4.61 7.73
C ASN A 131 -1.97 -4.84 6.21
N VAL A 132 -1.02 -5.51 5.55
CA VAL A 132 -1.12 -5.82 4.11
C VAL A 132 -2.23 -6.84 3.84
N THR A 133 -2.37 -7.86 4.69
CA THR A 133 -3.45 -8.84 4.55
C THR A 133 -4.82 -8.19 4.73
N GLU A 134 -4.96 -7.31 5.73
CA GLU A 134 -6.17 -6.53 5.96
C GLU A 134 -6.50 -5.63 4.77
N ALA A 135 -5.51 -4.95 4.20
CA ALA A 135 -5.71 -4.07 3.04
C ALA A 135 -6.12 -4.85 1.77
N LEU A 136 -5.52 -6.02 1.53
CA LEU A 136 -5.92 -6.92 0.44
C LEU A 136 -7.35 -7.45 0.63
N MET A 137 -7.80 -7.65 1.86
CA MET A 137 -9.20 -8.00 2.13
C MET A 137 -10.11 -6.78 1.91
N ALA A 138 -9.77 -5.62 2.46
CA ALA A 138 -10.54 -4.39 2.38
C ALA A 138 -10.81 -3.97 0.92
N VAL A 139 -9.81 -4.04 0.05
CA VAL A 139 -9.96 -3.67 -1.37
C VAL A 139 -10.96 -4.57 -2.12
N THR A 140 -11.25 -5.77 -1.60
CA THR A 140 -12.23 -6.67 -2.22
C THR A 140 -13.65 -6.45 -1.74
N LEU A 141 -13.83 -5.83 -0.58
CA LEU A 141 -15.13 -5.71 0.10
C LEU A 141 -15.72 -4.30 0.02
N LEU A 142 -14.87 -3.27 -0.06
CA LEU A 142 -15.32 -1.88 -0.01
C LEU A 142 -15.79 -1.39 -1.37
N ASP A 143 -16.76 -0.47 -1.31
CA ASP A 143 -17.21 0.30 -2.46
C ASP A 143 -16.13 1.27 -2.95
N PRO A 144 -16.23 1.75 -4.20
CA PRO A 144 -15.28 2.71 -4.74
C PRO A 144 -15.08 3.94 -3.83
N GLY A 145 -13.81 4.23 -3.53
CA GLY A 145 -13.42 5.27 -2.59
C GLY A 145 -11.94 5.15 -2.21
N VAL A 146 -11.44 6.13 -1.45
CA VAL A 146 -10.07 6.13 -0.93
C VAL A 146 -10.12 5.85 0.57
N TYR A 147 -9.31 4.91 1.03
CA TYR A 147 -9.31 4.45 2.41
C TYR A 147 -7.89 4.22 2.93
N ILE A 148 -7.73 4.25 4.25
CA ILE A 148 -6.56 3.72 4.95
C ILE A 148 -6.98 2.46 5.70
N SER A 149 -6.27 1.35 5.51
CA SER A 149 -6.44 0.12 6.30
C SER A 149 -5.25 -0.07 7.22
N PHE A 150 -5.47 -0.05 8.53
CA PHE A 150 -4.40 -0.14 9.53
C PHE A 150 -4.91 -0.73 10.86
N HIS A 151 -4.20 -1.70 11.43
CA HIS A 151 -4.49 -2.30 12.74
C HIS A 151 -5.97 -2.73 12.95
N ASN A 152 -6.51 -3.55 12.05
CA ASN A 152 -7.91 -4.03 12.04
C ASN A 152 -8.98 -2.95 11.87
N LYS A 153 -8.62 -1.76 11.40
CA LYS A 153 -9.57 -0.69 11.08
C LYS A 153 -9.39 -0.19 9.65
N VAL A 154 -10.51 0.19 9.05
CA VAL A 154 -10.55 0.90 7.78
C VAL A 154 -11.10 2.29 8.06
N PHE A 155 -10.40 3.30 7.57
CA PHE A 155 -10.76 4.71 7.68
C PHE A 155 -11.05 5.26 6.29
N ALA A 156 -12.19 5.93 6.11
CA ALA A 156 -12.47 6.64 4.87
C ALA A 156 -11.65 7.93 4.79
N VAL A 157 -11.26 8.32 3.59
CA VAL A 157 -10.59 9.60 3.30
C VAL A 157 -11.60 10.50 2.59
N PRO A 158 -11.73 11.78 2.96
CA PRO A 158 -10.90 12.53 3.92
C PRO A 158 -11.32 12.30 5.39
N GLY A 159 -10.54 12.82 6.34
CA GLY A 159 -10.86 12.81 7.77
C GLY A 159 -10.10 11.75 8.58
N VAL A 160 -8.85 11.46 8.20
CA VAL A 160 -8.00 10.48 8.90
C VAL A 160 -6.59 10.99 9.12
N GLU A 161 -6.07 10.87 10.34
CA GLU A 161 -4.72 11.30 10.69
C GLU A 161 -3.95 10.22 11.45
N LYS A 162 -2.62 10.36 11.48
CA LYS A 162 -1.74 9.46 12.25
C LYS A 162 -1.78 9.87 13.72
N ASN A 163 -2.27 8.97 14.58
CA ASN A 163 -2.12 9.11 16.03
C ASN A 163 -0.72 8.65 16.46
N MET A 164 0.12 9.62 16.83
CA MET A 164 1.51 9.37 17.24
C MET A 164 1.62 8.66 18.60
N GLU A 165 0.70 8.93 19.52
CA GLU A 165 0.69 8.34 20.88
C GLU A 165 0.34 6.85 20.84
N LYS A 166 -0.74 6.51 20.12
CA LYS A 166 -1.23 5.14 19.94
C LYS A 166 -0.50 4.39 18.83
N ARG A 167 0.37 5.08 18.06
CA ARG A 167 1.10 4.53 16.90
C ARG A 167 0.15 3.84 15.92
N THR A 168 -0.90 4.55 15.50
CA THR A 168 -1.93 4.05 14.58
C THR A 168 -2.60 5.23 13.85
N PHE A 169 -3.77 5.02 13.24
CA PHE A 169 -4.59 6.06 12.61
C PHE A 169 -5.91 6.26 13.36
N GLU A 170 -6.47 7.46 13.27
CA GLU A 170 -7.78 7.79 13.83
C GLU A 170 -8.54 8.80 12.96
N GLU A 171 -9.86 8.84 13.14
CA GLU A 171 -10.75 9.79 12.47
C GLU A 171 -10.67 11.16 13.14
N VAL A 172 -10.77 12.24 12.34
CA VAL A 172 -10.73 13.64 12.79
C VAL A 172 -11.93 14.44 12.32
#